data_AF-A0A2V7PT57-F1
#
_entry.id   AF-A0A2V7PT57-F1
#
_cell.length_a   1.000
_cell.length_b   1.000
_cell.length_c   1.000
_cell.angle_alpha   90.00
_cell.angle_beta   90.00
_cell.angle_gamma   90.00
#
_symmetry.space_group_name_H-M   'P 1'
#
loop_
_entity.id
_entity.type
_entity.pdbx_description
1 polymer ?
#
loop_
_entity_poly.entity_id
_entity_poly.type
_entity_poly.pdbx_seq_one_letter_code
_entity_poly.pdbx_strand_id
1 'polypeptide(L)'
;MSNLHAFDVMFIAVYFIILFGIAWWAALREKNVSSDYFLASRDVAWFAVGASLFASNIGSEHLVGLAGTGAGSGLAVGHFEWLACLILMLLGWLFVPYYLKSGVYTMPEFLEKRYNSAARTYFTWVSVIGYVLTKISVTLYAGGVVIRAVTGWNFYTAAIVLIVVTGLYTIFGGLRAVVYTEVLQAIVLILGSITLMAIGLSRVGGFAGLEAKVPAGFFSMWKPSSHPDFPWTGIVFGAPILGIWYWCTDQHIVQRVLAAKKIKEARTGTIFAGYLKILPVFIFVLPGI
;
A
#
# COMPACT_ATOMS: atom_id res chain seq x y z
N MET A 1 -17.76 21.44 14.37
CA MET A 1 -17.99 20.61 15.57
C MET A 1 -17.35 19.27 15.27
N SER A 2 -16.39 18.81 16.07
CA SER A 2 -15.74 17.51 15.82
C SER A 2 -16.73 16.39 16.10
N ASN A 3 -16.90 15.45 15.15
CA ASN A 3 -17.73 14.26 15.33
C ASN A 3 -17.05 13.19 16.21
N LEU A 4 -15.96 13.54 16.91
CA LEU A 4 -15.16 12.63 17.71
C LEU A 4 -15.60 12.72 19.17
N HIS A 5 -16.07 11.60 19.71
CA HIS A 5 -16.29 11.45 21.14
C HIS A 5 -14.95 11.26 21.87
N ALA A 6 -14.93 11.52 23.18
CA ALA A 6 -13.73 11.32 24.00
C ALA A 6 -13.18 9.88 23.91
N PHE A 7 -14.07 8.91 23.72
CA PHE A 7 -13.72 7.52 23.50
C PHE A 7 -12.92 7.30 22.19
N ASP A 8 -13.29 7.98 21.10
CA ASP A 8 -12.59 7.89 19.82
C ASP A 8 -11.18 8.47 19.93
N VAL A 9 -11.06 9.63 20.59
CA VAL A 9 -9.77 10.29 20.83
C VAL A 9 -8.85 9.41 21.68
N MET A 10 -9.40 8.75 22.71
CA MET A 10 -8.65 7.80 23.53
C MET A 10 -8.12 6.63 22.69
N PHE A 11 -8.95 6.05 21.81
CA PHE A 11 -8.51 4.97 20.92
C PHE A 11 -7.41 5.41 19.95
N ILE A 12 -7.54 6.60 19.37
CA ILE A 12 -6.50 7.18 18.50
C ILE A 12 -5.19 7.39 19.28
N ALA A 13 -5.27 7.92 20.50
CA ALA A 13 -4.10 8.13 21.35
C ALA A 13 -3.40 6.80 21.70
N VAL A 14 -4.17 5.77 22.09
CA VAL A 14 -3.65 4.43 22.38
C VAL A 14 -2.98 3.83 21.14
N TYR A 15 -3.58 3.98 19.96
CA TYR A 15 -2.99 3.55 18.70
C TYR A 15 -1.61 4.20 18.46
N PHE A 16 -1.49 5.51 18.60
CA PHE A 16 -0.21 6.22 18.42
C PHE A 16 0.82 5.85 19.48
N ILE A 17 0.41 5.62 20.74
CA ILE A 17 1.30 5.16 21.80
C ILE A 17 1.89 3.78 21.45
N ILE A 18 1.07 2.84 21.00
CA ILE A 18 1.52 1.51 20.57
C ILE A 18 2.46 1.63 19.36
N LEU A 19 2.08 2.45 18.37
CA LEU A 19 2.88 2.67 17.16
C LEU A 19 4.26 3.25 17.49
N PHE A 20 4.33 4.32 18.28
CA PHE A 20 5.60 4.90 18.70
C PHE A 20 6.39 3.96 19.60
N GLY A 21 5.73 3.17 20.45
CA GLY A 21 6.38 2.14 21.26
C GLY A 21 7.06 1.06 20.41
N ILE A 22 6.40 0.57 19.36
CA ILE A 22 6.97 -0.39 18.40
C ILE A 22 8.12 0.26 17.62
N ALA A 23 7.94 1.48 17.13
CA ALA A 23 8.96 2.20 16.38
C ALA A 23 10.22 2.41 17.22
N TRP A 24 10.06 2.88 18.46
CA TRP A 24 11.15 3.09 19.41
C TRP A 24 11.87 1.78 19.75
N TRP A 25 11.12 0.72 20.08
CA TRP A 25 11.68 -0.60 20.36
C TRP A 25 12.48 -1.17 19.17
N ALA A 26 11.98 -0.99 17.94
CA ALA A 26 12.64 -1.43 16.73
C ALA A 26 13.90 -0.61 16.43
N ALA A 27 13.85 0.71 16.63
CA ALA A 27 14.99 1.61 16.46
C ALA A 27 16.13 1.29 17.44
N LEU A 28 15.82 0.96 18.70
CA LEU A 28 16.81 0.52 19.69
C LEU A 28 17.56 -0.77 19.30
N ARG A 29 17.04 -1.54 18.33
CA ARG A 29 17.67 -2.77 17.83
C ARG A 29 18.52 -2.56 16.58
N GLU A 30 18.54 -1.36 15.99
CA GLU A 30 19.47 -1.02 14.92
C GLU A 30 20.85 -0.66 15.51
N LYS A 31 21.90 -1.37 15.07
CA LYS A 31 23.25 -1.25 15.66
C LYS A 31 24.25 -0.56 14.72
N ASN A 32 23.98 -0.51 13.41
CA ASN A 32 24.87 0.09 12.39
C ASN A 32 24.16 1.16 11.54
N VAL A 33 24.81 2.32 11.39
CA VAL A 33 24.19 3.60 10.96
C VAL A 33 23.69 3.65 9.50
N SER A 34 24.24 2.86 8.56
CA SER A 34 23.83 2.94 7.13
C SER A 34 23.12 1.69 6.63
N SER A 35 23.66 0.48 6.87
CA SER A 35 23.06 -0.76 6.36
C SER A 35 21.77 -1.14 7.07
N ASP A 36 21.67 -0.93 8.39
CA ASP A 36 20.50 -1.32 9.15
C ASP A 36 19.32 -0.41 8.84
N TYR A 37 19.56 0.89 8.64
CA TYR A 37 18.56 1.86 8.24
C TYR A 37 17.86 1.48 6.92
N PHE A 38 18.58 0.88 5.95
CA PHE A 38 18.03 0.53 4.63
C PHE A 38 17.63 -0.94 4.45
N LEU A 39 18.10 -1.87 5.29
CA LEU A 39 17.84 -3.31 5.13
C LEU A 39 17.29 -4.02 6.37
N ALA A 40 17.12 -3.32 7.50
CA ALA A 40 16.72 -3.93 8.77
C ALA A 40 17.58 -5.16 9.15
N SER A 41 18.90 -5.06 8.91
CA SER A 41 19.89 -6.15 9.09
C SER A 41 19.62 -7.44 8.30
N ARG A 42 18.74 -7.41 7.28
CA ARG A 42 18.27 -8.59 6.55
C ARG A 42 17.73 -9.71 7.45
N ASP A 43 17.03 -9.37 8.53
CA ASP A 43 16.51 -10.36 9.49
C ASP A 43 15.00 -10.21 9.70
N VAL A 44 14.31 -9.71 8.68
CA VAL A 44 12.85 -9.59 8.67
C VAL A 44 12.21 -10.93 8.32
N ALA A 45 11.28 -11.38 9.15
CA ALA A 45 10.52 -12.62 8.91
C ALA A 45 9.59 -12.50 7.69
N TRP A 46 9.32 -13.60 6.99
CA TRP A 46 8.47 -13.60 5.78
C TRP A 46 7.11 -12.90 5.97
N PHE A 47 6.46 -13.05 7.11
CA PHE A 47 5.14 -12.47 7.36
C PHE A 47 5.21 -10.95 7.46
N ALA A 48 6.29 -10.42 8.03
CA ALA A 48 6.53 -8.98 8.11
C ALA A 48 6.90 -8.42 6.73
N VAL A 49 7.68 -9.16 5.91
CA VAL A 49 7.93 -8.80 4.50
C VAL A 49 6.61 -8.72 3.73
N GLY A 50 5.76 -9.74 3.83
CA GLY A 50 4.50 -9.77 3.08
C GLY A 50 3.47 -8.74 3.57
N ALA A 51 3.33 -8.55 4.89
CA ALA A 51 2.47 -7.51 5.44
C ALA A 51 2.96 -6.11 5.08
N SER A 52 4.28 -5.87 5.09
CA SER A 52 4.89 -4.62 4.64
C SER A 52 4.67 -4.39 3.14
N LEU A 53 4.85 -5.40 2.28
CA LEU A 53 4.52 -5.30 0.85
C LEU A 53 3.06 -4.88 0.61
N PHE A 54 2.13 -5.46 1.37
CA PHE A 54 0.71 -5.10 1.32
C PHE A 54 0.48 -3.67 1.85
N ALA A 55 0.94 -3.35 3.05
CA ALA A 55 0.74 -2.04 3.69
C ALA A 55 1.39 -0.89 2.92
N SER A 56 2.60 -1.11 2.40
CA SER A 56 3.31 -0.15 1.54
C SER A 56 2.55 0.18 0.25
N ASN A 57 1.63 -0.69 -0.18
CA ASN A 57 0.74 -0.40 -1.29
C ASN A 57 -0.56 0.26 -0.83
N ILE A 58 -1.13 -0.14 0.31
CA ILE A 58 -2.41 0.39 0.77
C ILE A 58 -2.22 1.68 1.58
N GLY A 59 -2.28 2.82 0.90
CA GLY A 59 -2.36 4.15 1.51
C GLY A 59 -3.79 4.74 1.57
N SER A 60 -3.91 5.98 2.05
CA SER A 60 -5.19 6.71 2.08
C SER A 60 -5.79 6.90 0.69
N GLU A 61 -4.94 7.04 -0.32
CA GLU A 61 -5.34 7.11 -1.73
C GLU A 61 -5.97 5.80 -2.24
N HIS A 62 -5.53 4.65 -1.74
CA HIS A 62 -6.15 3.37 -2.11
C HIS A 62 -7.52 3.24 -1.45
N LEU A 63 -7.65 3.59 -0.18
CA LEU A 63 -8.94 3.52 0.53
C LEU A 63 -9.97 4.45 -0.11
N VAL A 64 -9.65 5.73 -0.28
CA VAL A 64 -10.58 6.72 -0.86
C VAL A 64 -10.75 6.52 -2.36
N GLY A 65 -9.67 6.20 -3.08
CA GLY A 65 -9.67 6.05 -4.53
C GLY A 65 -10.39 4.79 -4.99
N LEU A 66 -10.11 3.62 -4.39
CA LEU A 66 -10.81 2.38 -4.76
C LEU A 66 -12.30 2.43 -4.39
N ALA A 67 -12.65 3.02 -3.25
CA ALA A 67 -14.04 3.23 -2.88
C ALA A 67 -14.74 4.20 -3.85
N GLY A 68 -14.12 5.33 -4.18
CA GLY A 68 -14.69 6.31 -5.11
C GLY A 68 -14.87 5.74 -6.52
N THR A 69 -13.89 5.00 -7.02
CA THR A 69 -13.98 4.33 -8.33
C THR A 69 -14.99 3.18 -8.29
N GLY A 70 -15.09 2.44 -7.17
CA GLY A 70 -16.13 1.44 -6.93
C GLY A 70 -17.53 2.04 -7.04
N ALA A 71 -17.76 3.17 -6.37
CA ALA A 71 -19.02 3.92 -6.42
C ALA A 71 -19.40 4.34 -7.84
N GLY A 72 -18.42 4.72 -8.67
CA GLY A 72 -18.65 5.19 -10.03
C GLY A 72 -18.75 4.10 -11.11
N SER A 73 -18.04 2.97 -10.95
CA SER A 73 -17.82 2.00 -12.03
C SER A 73 -18.02 0.52 -11.63
N GLY A 74 -18.30 0.26 -10.36
CA GLY A 74 -18.46 -1.08 -9.80
C GLY A 74 -17.14 -1.81 -9.58
N LEU A 75 -17.18 -3.15 -9.63
CA LEU A 75 -16.06 -4.02 -9.26
C LEU A 75 -14.91 -4.06 -10.28
N ALA A 76 -15.05 -3.43 -11.46
CA ALA A 76 -14.04 -3.52 -12.52
C ALA A 76 -12.65 -3.01 -12.11
N VAL A 77 -12.59 -1.99 -11.24
CA VAL A 77 -11.32 -1.50 -10.67
C VAL A 77 -10.58 -2.57 -9.88
N GLY A 78 -11.29 -3.58 -9.35
CA GLY A 78 -10.70 -4.72 -8.65
C GLY A 78 -9.76 -5.56 -9.51
N HIS A 79 -9.77 -5.40 -10.84
CA HIS A 79 -8.77 -6.04 -11.70
C HIS A 79 -7.35 -5.63 -11.33
N PHE A 80 -7.09 -4.37 -10.98
CA PHE A 80 -5.76 -3.92 -10.57
C PHE A 80 -5.29 -4.63 -9.30
N GLU A 81 -6.21 -4.92 -8.38
CA GLU A 81 -5.94 -5.58 -7.11
C GLU A 81 -5.64 -7.07 -7.29
N TRP A 82 -6.46 -7.79 -8.05
CA TRP A 82 -6.24 -9.23 -8.27
C TRP A 82 -5.10 -9.53 -9.25
N LEU A 83 -4.85 -8.63 -10.23
CA LEU A 83 -3.67 -8.74 -11.08
C LEU A 83 -2.39 -8.61 -10.25
N ALA A 84 -2.38 -7.74 -9.23
CA ALA A 84 -1.24 -7.60 -8.32
C ALA A 84 -0.87 -8.93 -7.65
N CYS A 85 -1.84 -9.80 -7.35
CA CYS A 85 -1.57 -11.14 -6.80
C CYS A 85 -0.65 -11.95 -7.73
N LEU A 86 -0.92 -11.92 -9.04
CA LEU A 86 -0.12 -12.63 -10.04
C LEU A 86 1.27 -11.99 -10.20
N ILE A 87 1.35 -10.66 -10.22
CA ILE A 87 2.64 -9.97 -10.34
C ILE A 87 3.49 -10.14 -9.08
N LEU A 88 2.89 -10.24 -7.89
CA LEU A 88 3.63 -10.57 -6.66
C LEU A 88 4.23 -11.98 -6.70
N MET A 89 3.57 -12.94 -7.36
CA MET A 89 4.20 -14.22 -7.66
C MET A 89 5.36 -14.05 -8.65
N LEU A 90 5.20 -13.22 -9.68
CA LEU A 90 6.29 -12.91 -10.59
C LEU A 90 7.49 -12.27 -9.87
N LEU A 91 7.26 -11.32 -8.96
CA LEU A 91 8.28 -10.72 -8.10
C LEU A 91 9.05 -11.80 -7.34
N GLY A 92 8.35 -12.67 -6.60
CA GLY A 92 8.98 -13.69 -5.76
C GLY A 92 9.77 -14.74 -6.54
N TRP A 93 9.22 -15.25 -7.62
CA TRP A 93 9.85 -16.36 -8.35
C TRP A 93 10.90 -15.91 -9.33
N LEU A 94 10.62 -14.84 -10.08
CA LEU A 94 11.51 -14.34 -11.12
C LEU A 94 12.50 -13.33 -10.58
N PHE A 95 12.05 -12.23 -9.97
CA PHE A 95 12.91 -11.07 -9.69
C PHE A 95 13.73 -11.18 -8.40
N VAL A 96 13.11 -11.64 -7.31
CA VAL A 96 13.74 -11.78 -5.98
C VAL A 96 15.09 -12.53 -6.02
N PRO A 97 15.23 -13.65 -6.74
CA PRO A 97 16.53 -14.33 -6.87
C PRO A 97 17.63 -13.46 -7.49
N TYR A 98 17.31 -12.61 -8.48
CA TYR A 98 18.30 -11.72 -9.09
C TYR A 98 18.66 -10.58 -8.14
N TYR A 99 17.67 -9.98 -7.49
CA TYR A 99 17.89 -8.88 -6.54
C TYR A 99 18.73 -9.32 -5.34
N LEU A 100 18.34 -10.38 -4.63
CA LEU A 100 19.09 -10.84 -3.46
C LEU A 100 20.50 -11.33 -3.81
N LYS A 101 20.70 -12.01 -4.95
CA LYS A 101 22.04 -12.47 -5.38
C LYS A 101 22.93 -11.32 -5.84
N SER A 102 22.36 -10.22 -6.33
CA SER A 102 23.15 -9.06 -6.77
C SER A 102 23.84 -8.33 -5.61
N GLY A 103 23.36 -8.52 -4.38
CA GLY A 103 23.92 -7.93 -3.17
C GLY A 103 23.62 -6.44 -2.97
N VAL A 104 22.84 -5.84 -3.87
CA VAL A 104 22.50 -4.40 -3.85
C VAL A 104 21.51 -4.05 -2.74
N TYR A 105 21.49 -2.77 -2.40
CA TYR A 105 20.60 -2.16 -1.41
C TYR A 105 19.43 -1.43 -2.06
N THR A 106 19.61 -0.96 -3.30
CA THR A 106 18.62 -0.16 -4.01
C THR A 106 18.47 -0.58 -5.48
N MET A 107 17.30 -0.29 -6.06
CA MET A 107 16.99 -0.47 -7.47
C MET A 107 17.87 0.41 -8.39
N PRO A 108 18.15 1.69 -8.08
CA PRO A 108 19.14 2.48 -8.82
C PRO A 108 20.52 1.81 -8.86
N GLU A 109 20.99 1.26 -7.74
CA GLU A 109 22.27 0.53 -7.66
C GLU A 109 22.23 -0.76 -8.50
N PHE A 110 21.11 -1.49 -8.49
CA PHE A 110 20.91 -2.64 -9.37
C PHE A 110 21.04 -2.25 -10.85
N LEU A 111 20.40 -1.16 -11.26
CA LEU A 111 20.46 -0.68 -12.64
C LEU A 111 21.86 -0.21 -13.04
N GLU A 112 22.59 0.42 -12.12
CA GLU A 112 23.99 0.79 -12.35
C GLU A 112 24.87 -0.43 -12.60
N LYS A 113 24.76 -1.43 -11.73
CA LYS A 113 25.54 -2.67 -11.82
C LYS A 113 25.19 -3.48 -13.08
N ARG A 114 23.92 -3.44 -13.51
CA ARG A 114 23.44 -4.17 -14.68
C ARG A 114 23.72 -3.46 -16.00
N TYR A 115 23.70 -2.13 -16.00
CA TYR A 115 23.82 -1.29 -17.19
C TYR A 115 24.94 -0.27 -17.03
N ASN A 116 24.67 0.91 -16.48
CA ASN A 116 25.63 1.99 -16.29
C ASN A 116 25.07 3.11 -15.37
N SER A 117 25.90 4.10 -15.05
CA SER A 117 25.55 5.26 -14.22
C SER A 117 24.46 6.15 -14.81
N ALA A 118 24.31 6.18 -16.14
CA ALA A 118 23.24 6.94 -16.80
C ALA A 118 21.86 6.31 -16.52
N ALA A 119 21.75 4.97 -16.55
CA ALA A 119 20.52 4.26 -16.21
C ALA A 119 20.08 4.52 -14.76
N ARG A 120 21.04 4.52 -13.81
CA ARG A 120 20.79 4.90 -12.41
C ARG A 120 20.24 6.31 -12.29
N THR A 121 20.89 7.26 -12.95
CA THR A 121 20.55 8.69 -12.86
C THR A 121 19.16 8.94 -13.44
N TYR A 122 18.88 8.37 -14.62
CA TYR A 122 17.57 8.43 -15.25
C TYR A 122 16.46 7.88 -14.33
N PHE A 123 16.63 6.65 -13.84
CA PHE A 123 15.64 6.03 -12.96
C PHE A 123 15.41 6.82 -11.68
N THR A 124 16.49 7.35 -11.08
CA THR A 124 16.40 8.14 -9.84
C THR A 124 15.59 9.40 -10.04
N TRP A 125 15.86 10.18 -11.09
CA TRP A 125 15.12 11.42 -11.35
C TRP A 125 13.65 11.18 -11.68
N VAL A 126 13.38 10.23 -12.58
CA VAL A 126 11.99 9.87 -12.94
C VAL A 126 11.23 9.39 -11.70
N SER A 127 11.86 8.55 -10.87
CA SER A 127 11.23 8.05 -9.65
C SER A 127 10.98 9.16 -8.64
N VAL A 128 11.97 9.98 -8.30
CA VAL A 128 11.81 11.05 -7.28
C VAL A 128 10.74 12.05 -7.70
N ILE A 129 10.78 12.53 -8.95
CA ILE A 129 9.78 13.46 -9.47
C ILE A 129 8.39 12.80 -9.48
N GLY A 130 8.30 11.57 -9.98
CA GLY A 130 7.05 10.80 -10.00
C GLY A 130 6.46 10.60 -8.61
N TYR A 131 7.29 10.32 -7.61
CA TYR A 131 6.88 10.13 -6.22
C TYR A 131 6.30 11.39 -5.60
N VAL A 132 6.97 12.54 -5.77
CA VAL A 132 6.50 13.82 -5.24
C VAL A 132 5.17 14.22 -5.89
N LEU A 133 5.11 14.15 -7.22
CA LEU A 133 3.95 14.64 -7.98
C LEU A 133 2.73 13.71 -7.89
N THR A 134 2.94 12.39 -7.85
CA THR A 134 1.82 11.44 -7.94
C THR A 134 1.53 10.75 -6.61
N LYS A 135 2.51 10.10 -5.96
CA LYS A 135 2.25 9.37 -4.72
C LYS A 135 2.01 10.30 -3.53
N ILE A 136 3.00 11.12 -3.17
CA ILE A 136 2.94 11.97 -1.97
C ILE A 136 1.76 12.94 -2.06
N SER A 137 1.59 13.58 -3.22
CA SER A 137 0.51 14.54 -3.44
C SER A 137 -0.88 13.91 -3.31
N VAL A 138 -1.12 12.74 -3.91
CA VAL A 138 -2.43 12.07 -3.85
C VAL A 138 -2.68 11.47 -2.46
N THR A 139 -1.67 10.88 -1.82
CA THR A 139 -1.77 10.39 -0.44
C THR A 139 -2.13 11.53 0.52
N LEU A 140 -1.44 12.67 0.43
CA LEU A 140 -1.70 13.83 1.27
C LEU A 140 -3.10 14.40 1.03
N TYR A 141 -3.54 14.47 -0.23
CA TYR A 141 -4.89 14.92 -0.57
C TYR A 141 -5.96 13.99 0.00
N ALA A 142 -5.85 12.68 -0.25
CA ALA A 142 -6.80 11.69 0.26
C ALA A 142 -6.84 11.68 1.79
N GLY A 143 -5.68 11.70 2.45
CA GLY A 143 -5.57 11.77 3.90
C GLY A 143 -6.18 13.05 4.47
N GLY A 144 -5.93 14.20 3.83
CA GLY A 144 -6.52 15.48 4.21
C GLY A 144 -8.05 15.51 4.08
N VAL A 145 -8.60 14.90 3.03
CA VAL A 145 -10.05 14.73 2.84
C VAL A 145 -10.66 13.89 3.96
N VAL A 146 -10.03 12.75 4.31
CA VAL A 146 -10.50 11.87 5.38
C VAL A 146 -10.46 12.57 6.74
N ILE A 147 -9.34 13.21 7.10
CA ILE A 147 -9.22 13.92 8.38
C ILE A 147 -10.26 15.04 8.43
N ARG A 148 -10.43 15.82 7.36
CA ARG A 148 -11.45 16.86 7.29
C ARG A 148 -12.86 16.31 7.52
N ALA A 149 -13.19 15.16 6.94
CA ALA A 149 -14.50 14.53 7.12
C ALA A 149 -14.75 14.08 8.56
N VAL A 150 -13.71 13.59 9.26
CA VAL A 150 -13.82 13.06 10.63
C VAL A 150 -13.75 14.17 11.69
N THR A 151 -12.78 15.07 11.58
CA THR A 151 -12.51 16.10 12.61
C THR A 151 -13.23 17.41 12.34
N GLY A 152 -13.65 17.67 11.09
CA GLY A 152 -14.17 18.96 10.65
C GLY A 152 -13.09 20.03 10.46
N TRP A 153 -11.80 19.68 10.52
CA TRP A 153 -10.71 20.64 10.33
C TRP A 153 -10.64 21.17 8.89
N ASN A 154 -10.06 22.36 8.72
CA ASN A 154 -9.67 22.83 7.39
C ASN A 154 -8.66 21.84 6.79
N PHE A 155 -8.81 21.57 5.49
CA PHE A 155 -7.92 20.72 4.70
C PHE A 155 -6.44 21.06 4.90
N TYR A 156 -6.06 22.35 4.91
CA TYR A 156 -4.65 22.74 5.08
C TYR A 156 -4.11 22.36 6.46
N THR A 157 -4.90 22.56 7.52
CA THR A 157 -4.53 22.16 8.89
C THR A 157 -4.38 20.64 8.99
N ALA A 158 -5.34 19.90 8.41
CA ALA A 158 -5.29 18.43 8.36
C ALA A 158 -4.03 17.92 7.65
N ALA A 159 -3.72 18.49 6.48
CA ALA A 159 -2.54 18.12 5.68
C ALA A 159 -1.23 18.42 6.40
N ILE A 160 -1.09 19.61 7.02
CA ILE A 160 0.12 19.99 7.77
C ILE A 160 0.34 19.05 8.95
N VAL A 161 -0.71 18.76 9.74
CA VAL A 161 -0.61 17.84 10.88
C VAL A 161 -0.21 16.43 10.40
N LEU A 162 -0.80 15.94 9.32
CA LEU A 162 -0.44 14.65 8.73
C LEU A 162 1.04 14.61 8.34
N ILE A 163 1.56 15.63 7.64
CA ILE A 163 2.97 15.70 7.25
C ILE A 163 3.89 15.73 8.47
N VAL A 164 3.59 16.57 9.47
CA VAL A 164 4.45 16.73 10.65
C VAL A 164 4.51 15.43 11.44
N VAL A 165 3.36 14.82 11.73
CA VAL A 165 3.31 13.56 12.50
C VAL A 165 4.03 12.45 11.75
N THR A 166 3.74 12.27 10.46
CA THR A 166 4.37 11.24 9.63
C THR A 166 5.88 11.46 9.47
N GLY A 167 6.29 12.72 9.26
CA GLY A 167 7.70 13.08 9.15
C GLY A 167 8.49 12.81 10.42
N LEU A 168 7.93 13.19 11.59
CA LEU A 168 8.59 13.00 12.88
C LEU A 168 8.94 11.54 13.13
N TYR A 169 7.98 10.62 13.04
CA TYR A 169 8.29 9.22 13.35
C TYR A 169 9.08 8.50 12.25
N THR A 170 9.02 8.98 11.01
CA THR A 170 9.80 8.41 9.90
C THR A 170 11.30 8.74 10.05
N ILE A 171 11.64 9.96 10.48
CA ILE A 171 13.03 10.40 10.63
C ILE A 171 13.79 9.57 11.67
N PHE A 172 13.13 9.20 12.77
CA PHE A 172 13.80 8.55 13.91
C PHE A 172 13.82 7.01 13.83
N GLY A 173 13.07 6.38 12.93
CA GLY A 173 12.78 4.94 13.01
C GLY A 173 13.65 3.97 12.18
N GLY A 174 14.11 4.36 10.99
CA GLY A 174 14.76 3.43 10.04
C GLY A 174 13.81 2.37 9.45
N LEU A 175 14.27 1.60 8.45
CA LEU A 175 13.42 0.62 7.73
C LEU A 175 12.86 -0.44 8.68
N ARG A 176 13.60 -0.85 9.73
CA ARG A 176 13.08 -1.86 10.67
C ARG A 176 11.84 -1.35 11.39
N ALA A 177 11.90 -0.14 11.95
CA ALA A 177 10.74 0.46 12.61
C ALA A 177 9.57 0.58 11.63
N VAL A 178 9.83 1.08 10.41
CA VAL A 178 8.80 1.21 9.37
C VAL A 178 8.12 -0.12 9.12
N VAL A 179 8.86 -1.20 8.85
CA VAL A 179 8.29 -2.52 8.56
C VAL A 179 7.43 -3.03 9.70
N TYR A 180 7.88 -2.94 10.96
CA TYR A 180 7.08 -3.42 12.09
C TYR A 180 5.85 -2.55 12.38
N THR A 181 5.95 -1.23 12.20
CA THR A 181 4.78 -0.35 12.29
C THR A 181 3.77 -0.63 11.17
N GLU A 182 4.24 -0.96 9.97
CA GLU A 182 3.40 -1.35 8.84
C GLU A 182 2.64 -2.66 9.11
N VAL A 183 3.24 -3.63 9.81
CA VAL A 183 2.52 -4.85 10.22
C VAL A 183 1.32 -4.51 11.11
N LEU A 184 1.52 -3.66 12.13
CA LEU A 184 0.43 -3.20 12.98
C LEU A 184 -0.64 -2.46 12.17
N GLN A 185 -0.21 -1.54 11.30
CA GLN A 185 -1.09 -0.76 10.44
C GLN A 185 -1.92 -1.64 9.52
N ALA A 186 -1.32 -2.68 8.91
CA ALA A 186 -2.03 -3.64 8.08
C ALA A 186 -3.16 -4.32 8.85
N ILE A 187 -2.91 -4.76 10.09
CA ILE A 187 -3.92 -5.41 10.93
C ILE A 187 -5.05 -4.43 11.24
N VAL A 188 -4.73 -3.23 11.72
CA VAL A 188 -5.73 -2.20 12.06
C VAL A 188 -6.57 -1.84 10.84
N LEU A 189 -5.92 -1.66 9.69
CA LEU A 189 -6.58 -1.31 8.44
C LEU A 189 -7.49 -2.44 7.94
N ILE A 190 -7.04 -3.70 7.95
CA ILE A 190 -7.87 -4.83 7.52
C ILE A 190 -9.10 -4.97 8.43
N LEU A 191 -8.91 -4.97 9.75
CA LEU A 191 -10.01 -5.12 10.70
C LEU A 191 -11.00 -3.96 10.63
N GLY A 192 -10.49 -2.72 10.55
CA GLY A 192 -11.32 -1.53 10.41
C GLY A 192 -12.14 -1.55 9.12
N SER A 193 -11.54 -1.97 8.01
CA SER A 193 -12.20 -2.00 6.70
C SER A 193 -13.21 -3.15 6.58
N ILE A 194 -12.93 -4.32 7.16
CA ILE A 194 -13.92 -5.42 7.28
C ILE A 194 -15.13 -4.95 8.10
N THR A 195 -14.88 -4.24 9.20
CA THR A 195 -15.96 -3.70 10.05
C THR A 195 -16.81 -2.69 9.26
N LEU A 196 -16.16 -1.77 8.52
CA LEU A 196 -16.85 -0.80 7.67
C LEU A 196 -17.69 -1.50 6.58
N MET A 197 -17.11 -2.50 5.90
CA MET A 197 -17.81 -3.31 4.91
C MET A 197 -19.04 -4.00 5.51
N ALA A 198 -18.91 -4.64 6.66
CA ALA A 198 -20.02 -5.33 7.32
C ALA A 198 -21.15 -4.37 7.71
N ILE A 199 -20.80 -3.21 8.27
CA ILE A 199 -21.78 -2.16 8.62
C ILE A 199 -22.46 -1.63 7.35
N GLY A 200 -21.69 -1.27 6.33
CA GLY A 200 -22.21 -0.76 5.06
C GLY A 200 -23.17 -1.73 4.39
N LEU A 201 -22.77 -2.99 4.29
CA LEU A 201 -23.57 -4.07 3.71
C LEU A 201 -24.86 -4.30 4.52
N SER A 202 -24.80 -4.25 5.85
CA SER A 202 -26.00 -4.38 6.69
C SER A 202 -27.00 -3.23 6.47
N ARG A 203 -26.50 -2.00 6.29
CA ARG A 203 -27.33 -0.79 6.08
C ARG A 203 -28.05 -0.79 4.74
N VAL A 204 -27.49 -1.45 3.72
CA VAL A 204 -28.12 -1.54 2.39
C VAL A 204 -29.06 -2.73 2.24
N GLY A 205 -29.15 -3.62 3.24
CA GLY A 205 -30.00 -4.81 3.20
C GLY A 205 -29.27 -6.07 2.70
N GLY A 206 -27.96 -6.15 2.89
CA GLY A 206 -27.15 -7.27 2.41
C GLY A 206 -26.78 -7.14 0.93
N PHE A 207 -26.19 -8.20 0.37
CA PHE A 207 -25.84 -8.24 -1.06
C PHE A 207 -27.06 -8.08 -1.97
N ALA A 208 -28.21 -8.66 -1.62
CA ALA A 208 -29.43 -8.52 -2.40
C ALA A 208 -29.92 -7.06 -2.43
N GLY A 209 -29.85 -6.35 -1.29
CA GLY A 209 -30.20 -4.94 -1.22
C GLY A 209 -29.21 -4.04 -1.95
N LEU A 210 -27.92 -4.41 -1.97
CA LEU A 210 -26.91 -3.72 -2.77
C LEU A 210 -27.17 -3.90 -4.27
N GLU A 211 -27.37 -5.14 -4.73
CA GLU A 211 -27.64 -5.47 -6.13
C GLU A 211 -28.88 -4.77 -6.67
N ALA A 212 -29.93 -4.64 -5.85
CA ALA A 212 -31.15 -3.93 -6.22
C ALA A 212 -30.96 -2.40 -6.37
N LYS A 213 -29.90 -1.82 -5.79
CA LYS A 213 -29.67 -0.37 -5.76
C LYS A 213 -28.64 0.13 -6.75
N VAL A 214 -27.87 -0.77 -7.38
CA VAL A 214 -26.80 -0.41 -8.30
C VAL A 214 -27.18 -0.72 -9.75
N PRO A 215 -26.61 0.00 -10.73
CA PRO A 215 -26.86 -0.30 -12.14
C PRO A 215 -26.45 -1.72 -12.52
N ALA A 216 -27.17 -2.31 -13.47
CA ALA A 216 -26.85 -3.62 -14.02
C ALA A 216 -25.39 -3.67 -14.51
N GLY A 217 -24.66 -4.71 -14.11
CA GLY A 217 -23.26 -4.89 -14.49
C GLY A 217 -22.23 -4.20 -13.58
N PHE A 218 -22.62 -3.56 -12.48
CA PHE A 218 -21.68 -3.08 -11.46
C PHE A 218 -20.83 -4.22 -10.86
N PHE A 219 -21.39 -5.43 -10.75
CA PHE A 219 -20.64 -6.62 -10.33
C PHE A 219 -19.86 -7.30 -11.46
N SER A 220 -20.04 -6.87 -12.72
CA SER A 220 -19.24 -7.38 -13.84
C SER A 220 -17.89 -6.68 -13.88
N MET A 221 -16.82 -7.43 -13.65
CA MET A 221 -15.45 -6.92 -13.76
C MET A 221 -15.00 -6.79 -15.22
N TRP A 222 -15.40 -7.75 -16.07
CA TRP A 222 -15.08 -7.74 -17.49
C TRP A 222 -16.02 -6.81 -18.25
N LYS A 223 -15.51 -5.60 -18.57
CA LYS A 223 -16.25 -4.61 -19.36
C LYS A 223 -15.91 -4.72 -20.86
N PRO A 224 -16.80 -4.25 -21.75
CA PRO A 224 -16.54 -4.22 -23.19
C PRO A 224 -15.27 -3.43 -23.56
N SER A 225 -14.70 -3.68 -24.73
CA SER A 225 -13.53 -2.95 -25.24
C SER A 225 -13.78 -1.45 -25.45
N SER A 226 -15.03 -1.04 -25.56
CA SER A 226 -15.46 0.36 -25.68
C SER A 226 -15.66 1.07 -24.34
N HIS A 227 -15.53 0.37 -23.20
CA HIS A 227 -15.67 1.01 -21.90
C HIS A 227 -14.59 2.10 -21.74
N PRO A 228 -14.93 3.32 -21.33
CA PRO A 228 -13.96 4.44 -21.29
C PRO A 228 -12.80 4.17 -20.32
N ASP A 229 -13.09 3.67 -19.12
CA ASP A 229 -12.08 3.52 -18.06
C ASP A 229 -11.49 2.10 -17.91
N PHE A 230 -12.32 1.05 -18.04
CA PHE A 230 -11.92 -0.34 -17.80
C PHE A 230 -12.11 -1.26 -19.01
N PRO A 231 -11.69 -0.89 -20.23
CA PRO A 231 -11.80 -1.80 -21.37
C PRO A 231 -10.99 -3.07 -21.09
N TRP A 232 -11.56 -4.26 -21.35
CA TRP A 232 -10.87 -5.53 -21.06
C TRP A 232 -9.50 -5.64 -21.75
N THR A 233 -9.34 -5.02 -22.93
CA THR A 233 -8.06 -4.97 -23.65
C THR A 233 -7.01 -4.20 -22.86
N GLY A 234 -7.37 -3.07 -22.24
CA GLY A 234 -6.50 -2.31 -21.35
C GLY A 234 -6.14 -3.09 -20.09
N ILE A 235 -7.09 -3.83 -19.52
CA ILE A 235 -6.85 -4.71 -18.37
C ILE A 235 -5.88 -5.85 -18.70
N VAL A 236 -6.03 -6.51 -19.86
CA VAL A 236 -5.21 -7.67 -20.22
C VAL A 236 -3.82 -7.27 -20.72
N PHE A 237 -3.70 -6.22 -21.52
CA PHE A 237 -2.44 -5.87 -22.19
C PHE A 237 -1.72 -4.67 -21.57
N GLY A 238 -2.45 -3.78 -20.89
CA GLY A 238 -1.89 -2.58 -20.25
C GLY A 238 -1.59 -2.79 -18.77
N ALA A 239 -2.56 -3.26 -18.00
CA ALA A 239 -2.42 -3.37 -16.55
C ALA A 239 -1.23 -4.26 -16.09
N PRO A 240 -0.84 -5.35 -16.77
CA PRO A 240 0.36 -6.12 -16.41
C PRO A 240 1.65 -5.31 -16.52
N ILE A 241 1.75 -4.40 -17.48
CA ILE A 241 2.93 -3.53 -17.65
C ILE A 241 3.06 -2.62 -16.42
N LEU A 242 1.96 -2.00 -16.00
CA LEU A 242 1.89 -1.18 -14.80
C LEU A 242 2.19 -1.99 -13.54
N GLY A 243 1.62 -3.20 -13.44
CA GLY A 243 1.83 -4.11 -12.33
C GLY A 243 3.31 -4.51 -12.21
N ILE A 244 3.96 -4.91 -13.31
CA ILE A 244 5.38 -5.27 -13.31
C ILE A 244 6.23 -4.07 -12.90
N TRP A 245 5.94 -2.88 -13.42
CA TRP A 245 6.64 -1.67 -13.01
C TRP A 245 6.50 -1.44 -11.49
N TYR A 246 5.27 -1.43 -10.99
CA TYR A 246 5.00 -1.14 -9.59
C TYR A 246 5.56 -2.20 -8.63
N TRP A 247 5.29 -3.48 -8.86
CA TRP A 247 5.65 -4.53 -7.92
C TRP A 247 7.10 -5.00 -8.07
N CYS A 248 7.63 -4.97 -9.30
CA CYS A 248 8.95 -5.55 -9.58
C CYS A 248 10.04 -4.50 -9.73
N THR A 249 9.74 -3.23 -9.99
CA THR A 249 10.80 -2.21 -10.22
C THR A 249 10.73 -1.01 -9.29
N ASP A 250 9.59 -0.74 -8.66
CA ASP A 250 9.47 0.37 -7.74
C ASP A 250 10.39 0.17 -6.52
N GLN A 251 11.27 1.15 -6.26
CA GLN A 251 12.23 1.12 -5.15
C GLN A 251 11.55 0.88 -3.80
N HIS A 252 10.39 1.49 -3.56
CA HIS A 252 9.68 1.35 -2.29
C HIS A 252 9.19 -0.08 -2.09
N ILE A 253 8.81 -0.79 -3.15
CA ILE A 253 8.36 -2.18 -3.05
C ILE A 253 9.54 -3.15 -3.02
N VAL A 254 10.48 -3.02 -3.96
CA VAL A 254 11.64 -3.91 -4.10
C VAL A 254 12.52 -3.91 -2.84
N GLN A 255 12.62 -2.79 -2.14
CA GLN A 255 13.39 -2.71 -0.90
C GLN A 255 12.88 -3.67 0.20
N ARG A 256 11.59 -4.02 0.21
CA ARG A 256 10.99 -4.87 1.26
C ARG A 256 11.41 -6.32 1.09
N VAL A 257 11.50 -6.78 -0.16
CA VAL A 257 12.04 -8.12 -0.45
C VAL A 257 13.56 -8.17 -0.31
N LEU A 258 14.27 -7.06 -0.52
CA LEU A 258 15.71 -6.96 -0.25
C LEU A 258 16.06 -7.02 1.24
N ALA A 259 15.13 -6.64 2.12
CA ALA A 259 15.26 -6.75 3.58
C ALA A 259 15.09 -8.19 4.11
N ALA A 260 14.75 -9.16 3.25
CA ALA A 260 14.68 -10.57 3.63
C ALA A 260 16.07 -11.23 3.68
N LYS A 261 16.29 -12.13 4.64
CA LYS A 261 17.56 -12.85 4.80
C LYS A 261 17.86 -13.83 3.66
N LYS A 262 16.81 -14.49 3.19
CA LYS A 262 16.89 -15.62 2.26
C LYS A 262 15.84 -15.43 1.17
N ILE A 263 16.15 -15.92 -0.02
CA ILE A 263 15.21 -15.99 -1.15
C ILE A 263 13.90 -16.68 -0.74
N LYS A 264 13.98 -17.71 0.12
CA LYS A 264 12.79 -18.40 0.66
C LYS A 264 11.88 -17.45 1.43
N GLU A 265 12.43 -16.65 2.36
CA GLU A 265 11.65 -15.70 3.17
C GLU A 265 11.01 -14.62 2.30
N ALA A 266 11.77 -14.06 1.35
CA ALA A 266 11.25 -13.10 0.39
C ALA A 266 10.10 -13.69 -0.44
N ARG A 267 10.28 -14.89 -0.99
CA ARG A 267 9.24 -15.60 -1.78
C ARG A 267 7.98 -15.88 -0.96
N THR A 268 8.13 -16.42 0.24
CA THR A 268 6.98 -16.65 1.11
C THR A 268 6.28 -15.33 1.45
N GLY A 269 7.05 -14.25 1.65
CA GLY A 269 6.52 -12.90 1.84
C GLY A 269 5.71 -12.40 0.65
N THR A 270 6.19 -12.59 -0.60
CA THR A 270 5.42 -12.18 -1.78
C THR A 270 4.15 -13.00 -1.99
N ILE A 271 4.17 -14.31 -1.66
CA ILE A 271 2.97 -15.15 -1.67
C ILE A 271 1.95 -14.63 -0.66
N PHE A 272 2.41 -14.34 0.57
CA PHE A 272 1.55 -13.83 1.62
C PHE A 272 0.95 -12.45 1.25
N ALA A 273 1.76 -11.55 0.70
CA ALA A 273 1.28 -10.28 0.16
C ALA A 273 0.24 -10.48 -0.95
N GLY A 274 0.48 -11.42 -1.87
CA GLY A 274 -0.45 -11.77 -2.94
C GLY A 274 -1.78 -12.28 -2.40
N TYR A 275 -1.77 -13.07 -1.32
CA TYR A 275 -3.00 -13.49 -0.64
C TYR A 275 -3.74 -12.30 -0.01
N LEU A 276 -3.04 -11.39 0.68
CA LEU A 276 -3.65 -10.20 1.27
C LEU A 276 -4.25 -9.26 0.20
N LYS A 277 -3.65 -9.18 -1.00
CA LYS A 277 -4.15 -8.38 -2.13
C LYS A 277 -5.47 -8.87 -2.73
N ILE A 278 -5.99 -10.03 -2.31
CA ILE A 278 -7.36 -10.45 -2.64
C ILE A 278 -8.39 -9.58 -1.89
N LEU A 279 -8.07 -9.15 -0.66
CA LEU A 279 -8.99 -8.48 0.26
C LEU A 279 -9.51 -7.11 -0.22
N PRO A 280 -8.68 -6.20 -0.77
CA PRO A 280 -9.09 -4.85 -1.19
C PRO A 280 -10.35 -4.75 -2.04
N VAL A 281 -10.62 -5.73 -2.91
CA VAL A 281 -11.86 -5.77 -3.70
C VAL A 281 -13.09 -5.83 -2.79
N PHE A 282 -13.01 -6.58 -1.69
CA PHE A 282 -14.09 -6.74 -0.73
C PHE A 282 -14.12 -5.63 0.33
N ILE A 283 -12.96 -5.16 0.77
CA ILE A 283 -12.89 -4.23 1.92
C ILE A 283 -12.78 -2.76 1.52
N PHE A 284 -12.48 -2.44 0.25
CA PHE A 284 -12.39 -1.06 -0.24
C PHE A 284 -13.29 -0.78 -1.44
N VAL A 285 -13.31 -1.66 -2.45
CA VAL A 285 -14.16 -1.44 -3.64
C VAL A 285 -15.62 -1.66 -3.30
N LEU A 286 -15.96 -2.82 -2.70
CA LEU A 286 -17.33 -3.17 -2.36
C LEU A 286 -18.01 -2.18 -1.40
N PRO A 287 -17.37 -1.62 -0.36
CA PRO A 287 -18.00 -0.59 0.48
C PRO A 287 -18.20 0.75 -0.22
N GLY A 288 -17.49 0.99 -1.33
CA GLY A 288 -17.72 2.16 -2.18
C GLY A 288 -18.93 2.01 -3.10
N ILE A 289 -19.24 0.78 -3.53
CA ILE A 289 -20.44 0.42 -4.28
C ILE A 289 -21.68 0.55 -3.39
#